data_AF-A0A939CGC4-F1
#
_entry.id   AF-A0A939CGC4-F1
#
_cell.length_a   1.000
_cell.length_b   1.000
_cell.length_c   1.000
_cell.angle_alpha   90.00
_cell.angle_beta   90.00
_cell.angle_gamma   90.00
#
_symmetry.space_group_name_H-M   'P 1'
#
loop_
_entity.id
_entity.type
_entity.pdbx_description
1 polymer ?
#
loop_
_entity_poly.entity_id
_entity_poly.type
_entity_poly.pdbx_seq_one_letter_code
_entity_poly.pdbx_strand_id
1 'polypeptide(L)'
;MIDILILRNDVLLILESLLGTYTFPDRSTSPAIACLPDPEKGWNYPENGTKTSGLEVVIKRPYPDVEANIGGDRTFTNTWEIHLKQWDTNASLVDVINKLSAELPAQYFIERVSPMPASDKLLTVEQCKLFITDWALTSP
;
A
#
# COMPACT_ATOMS: atom_id res chain seq x y z
N MET A 1 -16.87 -4.72 3.08
CA MET A 1 -15.55 -5.10 2.54
C MET A 1 -15.15 -4.03 1.56
N ILE A 2 -14.11 -3.26 1.87
CA ILE A 2 -13.62 -2.23 0.97
C ILE A 2 -12.97 -2.89 -0.25
N ASP A 3 -13.23 -2.34 -1.44
CA ASP A 3 -12.59 -2.80 -2.68
C ASP A 3 -11.16 -2.25 -2.74
N ILE A 4 -10.20 -3.08 -3.15
CA ILE A 4 -8.79 -2.68 -3.32
C ILE A 4 -8.64 -1.48 -4.27
N LEU A 5 -9.53 -1.35 -5.25
CA LEU A 5 -9.57 -0.24 -6.19
C LEU A 5 -10.03 1.07 -5.53
N ILE A 6 -10.91 0.99 -4.52
CA ILE A 6 -11.32 2.17 -3.75
C ILE A 6 -10.12 2.69 -2.96
N LEU A 7 -9.47 1.82 -2.18
CA LEU A 7 -8.27 2.20 -1.43
C LEU A 7 -7.16 2.72 -2.35
N ARG A 8 -6.96 2.10 -3.52
CA ARG A 8 -6.00 2.58 -4.53
C ARG A 8 -6.32 4.00 -4.98
N ASN A 9 -7.58 4.29 -5.27
CA ASN A 9 -7.98 5.60 -5.77
C ASN A 9 -7.86 6.66 -4.67
N ASP A 10 -8.23 6.33 -3.42
CA ASP A 10 -8.06 7.23 -2.28
C ASP A 10 -6.57 7.57 -2.09
N VAL A 11 -5.69 6.57 -2.10
CA VAL A 11 -4.25 6.76 -1.96
C VAL A 11 -3.66 7.52 -3.15
N LEU A 12 -4.10 7.23 -4.38
CA LEU A 12 -3.70 7.96 -5.58
C LEU A 12 -4.06 9.45 -5.47
N LEU A 13 -5.27 9.78 -5.04
CA LEU A 13 -5.71 11.17 -4.91
C LEU A 13 -4.89 11.93 -3.86
N ILE A 14 -4.62 11.30 -2.71
CA ILE A 14 -3.83 11.92 -1.62
C ILE A 14 -2.37 12.15 -2.06
N LEU A 15 -1.79 11.17 -2.75
CA LEU A 15 -0.36 11.14 -3.08
C LEU A 15 -0.03 11.56 -4.51
N GLU A 16 -0.99 11.99 -5.32
CA GLU A 16 -0.82 12.22 -6.77
C GLU A 16 0.45 13.03 -7.10
N SER A 17 0.68 14.13 -6.37
CA SER A 17 1.82 15.03 -6.58
C SER A 17 3.16 14.49 -6.04
N LEU A 18 3.13 13.43 -5.23
CA LEU A 18 4.29 12.80 -4.61
C LEU A 18 4.66 11.49 -5.29
N LEU A 19 3.71 10.89 -6.03
CA LEU A 19 3.94 9.64 -6.74
C LEU A 19 5.02 9.82 -7.80
N GLY A 20 5.87 8.81 -7.84
CA GLY A 20 6.81 8.59 -8.90
C GLY A 20 6.15 8.12 -10.18
N THR A 21 6.97 7.66 -11.13
CA THR A 21 6.49 7.17 -12.43
C THR A 21 7.03 5.78 -12.70
N TYR A 22 6.14 4.89 -13.15
CA TYR A 22 6.52 3.68 -13.88
C TYR A 22 6.72 4.03 -15.34
N THR A 23 7.88 3.67 -15.89
CA THR A 23 8.15 3.68 -17.33
C THR A 23 8.29 2.25 -17.81
N PHE A 24 7.30 1.78 -18.57
CA PHE A 24 7.22 0.42 -19.07
C PHE A 24 8.18 0.18 -20.26
N PRO A 25 8.47 -1.08 -20.65
CA PRO A 25 9.35 -1.39 -21.77
C PRO A 25 8.88 -0.81 -23.12
N ASP A 26 7.57 -0.64 -23.29
CA ASP A 26 6.96 0.03 -24.45
C ASP A 26 7.05 1.57 -24.41
N ARG A 27 7.69 2.13 -23.36
CA ARG A 27 7.84 3.56 -23.05
C ARG A 27 6.57 4.27 -22.62
N SER A 28 5.47 3.56 -22.42
CA SER A 28 4.30 4.14 -21.75
C SER A 28 4.64 4.47 -20.29
N THR A 29 3.90 5.41 -19.72
CA THR A 29 4.12 5.86 -18.34
C THR A 29 2.83 5.83 -17.53
N SER A 30 2.96 5.52 -16.25
CA SER A 30 1.86 5.56 -15.27
C SER A 30 2.38 6.09 -13.93
N PRO A 31 1.55 6.72 -13.09
CA PRO A 31 1.88 6.94 -11.69
C PRO A 31 2.34 5.62 -11.03
N ALA A 32 3.37 5.71 -10.19
CA ALA A 32 3.99 4.56 -9.53
C ALA A 32 3.13 4.00 -8.38
N ILE A 33 1.90 3.59 -8.69
CA ILE A 33 0.96 2.97 -7.74
C ILE A 33 0.39 1.67 -8.30
N ALA A 34 0.43 0.61 -7.50
CA ALA A 34 0.05 -0.74 -7.89
C ALA A 34 -0.86 -1.41 -6.86
N CYS A 35 -1.68 -2.35 -7.33
CA CYS A 35 -2.45 -3.26 -6.48
C CYS A 35 -1.99 -4.69 -6.76
N LEU A 36 -1.61 -5.41 -5.71
CA LEU A 36 -1.29 -6.83 -5.78
C LEU A 36 -2.51 -7.65 -5.32
N PRO A 37 -3.20 -8.33 -6.24
CA PRO A 37 -4.44 -9.04 -5.93
C PRO A 37 -4.21 -10.33 -5.12
N ASP A 38 -3.00 -10.91 -5.17
CA ASP A 38 -2.64 -12.17 -4.52
C ASP A 38 -1.22 -12.06 -3.92
N PRO A 39 -1.06 -12.10 -2.59
CA PRO A 39 0.25 -11.98 -1.95
C PRO A 39 1.06 -13.28 -1.96
N GLU A 40 0.47 -14.44 -2.27
CA GLU A 40 1.14 -15.74 -2.37
C GLU A 40 1.65 -16.02 -3.79
N LYS A 41 0.96 -15.52 -4.82
CA LYS A 41 1.31 -15.78 -6.23
C LYS A 41 2.41 -14.91 -6.81
N GLY A 42 3.08 -14.11 -5.99
CA GLY A 42 4.31 -13.39 -6.35
C GLY A 42 4.22 -12.76 -7.74
N TRP A 43 3.28 -11.83 -7.94
CA TRP A 43 3.22 -11.13 -9.22
C TRP A 43 4.46 -10.25 -9.39
N ASN A 44 5.16 -10.45 -10.50
CA ASN A 44 6.24 -9.58 -10.96
C ASN A 44 5.64 -8.24 -11.41
N TYR A 45 5.17 -7.44 -10.45
CA TYR A 45 4.74 -6.08 -10.66
C TYR A 45 5.69 -5.11 -9.93
N PRO A 46 6.18 -4.06 -10.60
CA PRO A 46 5.97 -3.79 -12.01
C PRO A 46 6.65 -4.84 -12.90
N GLU A 47 6.21 -4.96 -14.16
CA GLU A 47 6.71 -5.97 -15.09
C GLU A 47 8.24 -5.86 -15.28
N ASN A 48 8.87 -6.97 -15.67
CA ASN A 48 10.32 -6.99 -15.88
C ASN A 48 10.73 -5.95 -16.94
N GLY A 49 11.66 -5.07 -16.56
CA GLY A 49 12.13 -3.99 -17.43
C GLY A 49 11.42 -2.66 -17.20
N THR A 50 10.39 -2.60 -16.35
CA THR A 50 9.85 -1.32 -15.88
C THR A 50 10.90 -0.58 -15.06
N LYS A 51 11.09 0.70 -15.40
CA LYS A 51 11.88 1.63 -14.59
C LYS A 51 10.93 2.38 -13.67
N THR A 52 11.30 2.46 -12.40
CA THR A 52 10.57 3.23 -11.40
C THR A 52 11.42 4.41 -10.94
N SER A 53 10.83 5.59 -10.85
CA SER A 53 11.42 6.79 -10.24
C SER A 53 10.53 7.28 -9.10
N GLY A 54 11.04 8.15 -8.22
CA GLY A 54 10.25 8.79 -7.16
C GLY A 54 9.70 7.83 -6.12
N LEU A 55 8.51 8.16 -5.60
CA LEU A 55 7.77 7.34 -4.64
C LEU A 55 6.94 6.27 -5.37
N GLU A 56 7.17 5.02 -5.01
CA GLU A 56 6.36 3.88 -5.41
C GLU A 56 5.45 3.43 -4.27
N VAL A 57 4.19 3.16 -4.60
CA VAL A 57 3.18 2.67 -3.67
C VAL A 57 2.65 1.32 -4.17
N VAL A 58 2.70 0.30 -3.32
CA VAL A 58 2.16 -1.03 -3.64
C VAL A 58 1.16 -1.44 -2.56
N ILE A 59 -0.10 -1.59 -2.94
CA ILE A 59 -1.19 -1.98 -2.06
C ILE A 59 -1.43 -3.48 -2.22
N LYS A 60 -1.30 -4.24 -1.14
CA LYS A 60 -1.64 -5.65 -1.13
C LYS A 60 -3.04 -5.87 -0.61
N ARG A 61 -3.72 -6.85 -1.19
CA ARG A 61 -5.00 -7.35 -0.67
C ARG A 61 -4.84 -7.79 0.79
N PRO A 62 -5.80 -7.50 1.67
CA PRO A 62 -5.74 -7.90 3.06
C PRO A 62 -5.91 -9.40 3.16
N TYR A 63 -5.23 -9.99 4.13
CA TYR A 63 -5.63 -11.29 4.64
C TYR A 63 -6.64 -11.04 5.77
N PRO A 64 -7.86 -11.57 5.67
CA PRO A 64 -8.84 -11.40 6.73
C PRO A 64 -8.36 -12.17 7.97
N ASP A 65 -8.13 -11.45 9.07
CA ASP A 65 -7.92 -12.05 10.36
C ASP A 65 -9.28 -12.35 11.01
N VAL A 66 -9.42 -13.56 11.54
CA VAL A 66 -10.64 -14.04 12.17
C VAL A 66 -10.39 -14.21 13.66
N GLU A 67 -11.02 -13.36 14.46
CA GLU A 67 -10.99 -13.48 15.91
C GLU A 67 -12.31 -14.08 16.41
N ALA A 68 -12.21 -15.12 17.24
CA ALA A 68 -13.36 -15.72 17.91
C ALA A 68 -13.60 -15.01 19.24
N ASN A 69 -14.78 -14.42 19.41
CA ASN A 69 -15.16 -13.77 20.65
C ASN A 69 -15.69 -14.78 21.67
N ILE A 70 -15.61 -14.41 22.95
CA ILE A 70 -16.24 -15.14 24.05
C ILE A 70 -17.77 -15.02 23.87
N GLY A 71 -18.37 -16.00 23.21
CA GLY A 71 -19.78 -15.99 22.79
C GLY A 71 -20.06 -16.80 21.52
N GLY A 72 -19.02 -17.10 20.73
CA GLY A 72 -19.14 -17.85 19.47
C GLY A 72 -19.19 -16.96 18.23
N ASP A 73 -19.39 -15.66 18.41
CA ASP A 73 -19.33 -14.66 17.34
C ASP A 73 -17.92 -14.53 16.77
N ARG A 74 -17.83 -14.28 15.47
CA ARG A 74 -16.56 -14.09 14.76
C ARG A 74 -16.46 -12.65 14.28
N THR A 75 -15.40 -11.97 14.71
CA THR A 75 -15.02 -10.67 14.14
C THR A 75 -14.08 -10.92 12.97
N PHE A 76 -14.35 -10.26 11.85
CA PHE A 76 -13.47 -10.27 10.68
C PHE A 76 -12.79 -8.92 10.59
N THR A 77 -11.47 -8.90 10.63
CA THR A 77 -10.68 -7.67 10.50
C THR A 77 -9.88 -7.75 9.21
N ASN A 78 -10.03 -6.77 8.31
CA ASN A 78 -9.21 -6.73 7.09
C ASN A 78 -8.09 -5.71 7.27
N THR A 79 -6.86 -6.22 7.37
CA THR A 79 -5.66 -5.39 7.46
C THR A 79 -4.95 -5.35 6.11
N TRP A 80 -5.01 -4.21 5.45
CA TRP A 80 -4.33 -3.90 4.20
C TRP A 80 -2.86 -3.61 4.46
N GLU A 81 -1.96 -4.14 3.61
CA GLU A 81 -0.53 -3.85 3.67
C GLU A 81 -0.18 -2.92 2.50
N ILE A 82 0.18 -1.66 2.78
CA ILE A 82 0.68 -0.70 1.78
C ILE A 82 2.18 -0.59 1.93
N HIS A 83 2.92 -0.87 0.86
CA HIS A 83 4.37 -0.68 0.79
C HIS A 83 4.66 0.67 0.17
N LEU A 84 5.41 1.49 0.88
CA LEU A 84 5.97 2.73 0.37
C LEU A 84 7.45 2.49 0.10
N LYS A 85 7.87 2.70 -1.14
CA LYS A 85 9.27 2.53 -1.55
C LYS A 85 9.73 3.79 -2.24
N GLN A 86 10.88 4.30 -1.82
CA GLN A 86 11.42 5.51 -2.36
C GLN A 86 12.67 5.20 -3.21
N TRP A 87 12.63 5.60 -4.48
CA TRP A 87 13.66 5.29 -5.48
C TRP A 87 14.63 6.45 -5.74
N ASP A 88 14.34 7.65 -5.24
CA ASP A 88 15.22 8.82 -5.31
C ASP A 88 15.26 9.56 -3.96
N THR A 89 16.01 10.64 -3.83
CA THR A 89 16.13 11.41 -2.58
C THR A 89 15.16 12.60 -2.53
N ASN A 90 14.17 12.68 -3.43
CA ASN A 90 13.37 13.89 -3.61
C ASN A 90 12.16 13.97 -2.66
N ALA A 91 11.73 12.85 -2.09
CA ALA A 91 10.64 12.79 -1.12
C ALA A 91 11.14 12.41 0.27
N SER A 92 10.28 12.50 1.27
CA SER A 92 10.51 11.92 2.59
C SER A 92 9.38 10.96 2.86
N LEU A 93 9.68 9.70 3.19
CA LEU A 93 8.64 8.75 3.58
C LEU A 93 7.86 9.25 4.80
N VAL A 94 8.48 10.02 5.69
CA VAL A 94 7.81 10.63 6.84
C VAL A 94 6.69 11.59 6.39
N ASP A 95 6.96 12.43 5.40
CA ASP A 95 5.98 13.38 4.88
C ASP A 95 4.82 12.67 4.17
N VAL A 96 5.14 11.59 3.43
CA VAL A 96 4.14 10.72 2.80
C VAL A 96 3.22 10.09 3.84
N ILE A 97 3.79 9.53 4.91
CA ILE A 97 3.03 8.90 6.00
C ILE A 97 2.14 9.93 6.70
N ASN A 98 2.67 11.11 7.00
CA ASN A 98 1.91 12.19 7.64
C ASN A 98 0.73 12.61 6.76
N LYS A 99 0.95 12.74 5.45
CA LYS A 99 -0.10 13.10 4.50
C LYS A 99 -1.20 12.06 4.43
N LEU A 100 -0.83 10.77 4.31
CA LEU A 100 -1.79 9.67 4.38
C LEU A 100 -2.56 9.66 5.70
N SER A 101 -1.88 9.85 6.83
CA SER A 101 -2.51 9.85 8.15
C SER A 101 -3.53 10.98 8.32
N ALA A 102 -3.30 12.13 7.67
CA ALA A 102 -4.17 13.30 7.77
C ALA A 102 -5.35 13.26 6.79
N GLU A 103 -5.17 12.68 5.60
CA GLU A 103 -6.12 12.79 4.49
C GLU A 103 -6.85 11.48 4.15
N LEU A 104 -6.44 10.33 4.70
CA LEU A 104 -7.16 9.08 4.50
C LEU A 104 -8.60 9.20 5.05
N PRO A 105 -9.60 8.68 4.32
CA PRO A 105 -10.98 8.64 4.81
C PRO A 105 -11.09 7.99 6.19
N ALA A 106 -12.00 8.50 7.04
CA ALA A 106 -12.15 8.09 8.44
C ALA A 106 -12.46 6.59 8.66
N GLN A 107 -12.87 5.87 7.60
CA GLN A 107 -13.05 4.42 7.63
C GLN A 107 -11.73 3.62 7.69
N TYR A 108 -10.60 4.27 7.41
CA TYR A 108 -9.27 3.69 7.43
C TYR A 108 -8.51 4.16 8.66
N PHE A 109 -7.82 3.25 9.31
CA PHE A 109 -6.92 3.57 10.40
C PHE A 109 -5.55 2.97 10.14
N ILE A 110 -4.48 3.78 10.23
CA ILE A 110 -3.11 3.28 10.16
C ILE A 110 -2.76 2.68 11.52
N GLU A 111 -2.80 1.35 11.60
CA GLU A 111 -2.53 0.61 12.83
C GLU A 111 -1.03 0.60 13.17
N ARG A 112 -0.20 0.43 12.15
CA ARG A 112 1.25 0.25 12.33
C ARG A 112 2.02 0.76 11.11
N VAL A 113 3.17 1.35 11.40
CA VAL A 113 4.23 1.61 10.42
C VAL A 113 5.41 0.70 10.74
N SER A 114 5.97 0.02 9.75
CA SER A 114 7.16 -0.81 9.95
C SER A 114 8.23 -0.47 8.90
N PRO A 115 9.46 -0.09 9.32
CA PRO A 115 10.55 0.07 8.38
C PRO A 115 10.85 -1.27 7.71
N MET A 116 11.19 -1.26 6.43
CA MET A 116 11.69 -2.43 5.73
C MET A 116 13.21 -2.29 5.55
N PRO A 117 13.98 -3.38 5.69
CA PRO A 117 15.36 -3.35 5.28
C PRO A 117 15.43 -2.98 3.79
N ALA A 118 16.35 -2.08 3.43
CA ALA A 118 16.65 -1.83 2.03
C ALA A 118 16.99 -3.19 1.38
N SER A 119 16.27 -3.54 0.31
CA SER A 119 16.53 -4.80 -0.38
C SER A 119 17.85 -4.67 -1.12
N ASP A 120 18.82 -5.54 -0.83
CA ASP A 120 20.13 -5.62 -1.52
C ASP A 120 20.01 -5.79 -3.05
N LYS A 121 18.80 -6.07 -3.57
CA LYS A 121 18.54 -6.27 -5.00
C LYS A 121 17.97 -5.04 -5.73
N LEU A 122 17.60 -3.95 -5.05
CA LEU A 122 16.93 -2.81 -5.70
C LEU A 122 17.42 -1.48 -5.11
N LEU A 123 17.65 -0.49 -5.99
CA LEU A 123 18.15 0.86 -5.75
C LEU A 123 17.22 1.76 -4.91
N THR A 124 16.54 1.22 -3.91
CA THR A 124 15.63 1.99 -3.06
C THR A 124 16.39 2.65 -1.92
N VAL A 125 16.15 3.94 -1.72
CA VAL A 125 16.77 4.76 -0.67
C VAL A 125 16.14 4.44 0.69
N GLU A 126 14.81 4.35 0.74
CA GLU A 126 14.05 4.03 1.95
C GLU A 126 12.80 3.20 1.60
N GLN A 127 12.35 2.37 2.55
CA GLN A 127 11.12 1.59 2.40
C GLN A 127 10.40 1.42 3.74
N CYS A 128 9.06 1.46 3.72
CA CYS A 128 8.24 1.12 4.88
C CYS A 128 6.92 0.43 4.48
N LYS A 129 6.28 -0.18 5.47
CA LYS A 129 4.96 -0.79 5.38
C LYS A 129 3.98 -0.06 6.27
N LEU A 130 2.80 0.22 5.74
CA LEU A 130 1.65 0.68 6.48
C LEU A 130 0.64 -0.46 6.57
N PHE A 131 0.12 -0.68 7.77
CA PHE A 131 -0.98 -1.60 8.02
C PHE A 131 -2.23 -0.74 8.23
N ILE A 132 -3.21 -0.89 7.34
CA ILE A 132 -4.45 -0.11 7.36
C ILE A 132 -5.61 -1.05 7.61
N THR A 133 -6.42 -0.76 8.62
CA THR A 133 -7.53 -1.61 9.01
C THR A 133 -8.86 -0.96 8.62
N ASP A 134 -9.77 -1.74 8.02
CA ASP A 134 -11.17 -1.34 7.84
C ASP A 134 -12.03 -1.90 8.97
N TRP A 135 -12.97 -1.10 9.49
CA TRP A 135 -13.97 -1.63 10.41
C TRP A 135 -14.97 -2.44 9.59
N ALA A 136 -14.88 -3.78 9.64
CA ALA A 136 -15.97 -4.61 9.18
C ALA A 136 -17.09 -4.56 10.23
N LEU A 137 -18.29 -4.19 9.78
CA LEU A 137 -19.51 -4.31 10.58
C LEU A 137 -19.60 -5.73 11.15
N THR A 138 -19.76 -5.82 12.48
CA THR A 138 -20.11 -7.08 13.15
C THR A 138 -21.39 -7.63 12.51
N SER A 139 -21.33 -8.84 11.96
CA SER A 139 -22.55 -9.54 11.57
C SER A 139 -23.21 -10.11 12.83
N PRO A 140 -24.53 -9.89 13.03
CA PRO A 140 -25.27 -10.47 14.14
C PRO A 140 -25.45 -11.98 14.01
#